data_AF-A0A7J3TKT1-F1
#
_entry.id   AF-A0A7J3TKT1-F1
#
_cell.length_a   1.000
_cell.length_b   1.000
_cell.length_c   1.000
_cell.angle_alpha   90.00
_cell.angle_beta   90.00
_cell.angle_gamma   90.00
#
_symmetry.space_group_name_H-M   'P 1'
#
loop_
_entity.id
_entity.type
_entity.pdbx_description
1 polymer ?
#
loop_
_entity_poly.entity_id
_entity_poly.type
_entity_poly.pdbx_seq_one_letter_code
_entity_poly.pdbx_strand_id
1 'polypeptide(L)' 'MNWLLSKVEELSGENLYACYQCGKCSAGCPMVEEMDLLPNQVILLVKLGDESVVEAKSPWVCA' A
#
# COMPACT_ATOMS: atom_id res chain seq x y z
N MET A 1 -5.48 -10.39 15.16
CA MET A 1 -4.51 -9.28 15.23
C MET A 1 -3.90 -9.14 13.85
N ASN A 2 -3.96 -7.96 13.23
CA ASN A 2 -3.41 -7.74 11.89
C ASN A 2 -1.90 -7.46 12.02
N TRP A 3 -1.09 -8.53 11.98
CA TRP A 3 0.36 -8.43 12.15
C TRP A 3 1.00 -7.61 11.02
N LEU A 4 0.46 -7.73 9.80
CA LEU A 4 0.96 -7.05 8.62
C LEU A 4 0.88 -5.53 8.79
N LEU A 5 -0.30 -5.01 9.16
CA LEU A 5 -0.46 -3.58 9.44
C LEU A 5 0.51 -3.11 10.52
N SER A 6 0.57 -3.84 11.64
CA SER A 6 1.46 -3.50 12.76
C SER A 6 2.92 -3.46 12.31
N LYS A 7 3.33 -4.39 11.45
CA LYS A 7 4.69 -4.46 10.94
C LYS A 7 5.01 -3.33 9.97
N VAL A 8 4.07 -2.96 9.10
CA VAL A 8 4.24 -1.84 8.17
C VAL A 8 4.32 -0.51 8.92
N GLU A 9 3.47 -0.28 9.92
CA GLU A 9 3.53 0.92 10.76
C GLU A 9 4.86 0.99 11.55
N GLU A 10 5.33 -0.14 12.10
CA GLU A 10 6.64 -0.23 12.77
C GLU A 10 7.81 0.13 11.84
N LEU A 11 7.82 -0.41 10.60
CA LEU A 11 8.92 -0.21 9.65
C LEU A 11 8.90 1.18 8.99
N SER A 12 7.72 1.72 8.70
CA SER A 12 7.56 3.01 8.03
C SER A 12 7.53 4.20 8.97
N GLY A 13 7.14 3.99 10.24
CA GLY A 13 6.85 5.08 11.18
C GLY A 13 5.56 5.84 10.87
N GLU A 14 4.75 5.37 9.91
CA GLU A 14 3.54 6.03 9.44
C GLU A 14 2.27 5.41 10.03
N ASN A 15 1.26 6.25 10.26
CA ASN A 15 -0.07 5.79 10.66
C ASN A 15 -0.92 5.48 9.41
N LEU A 16 -1.08 4.21 9.08
CA LEU A 16 -1.81 3.80 7.88
C LEU A 16 -3.33 4.04 7.99
N TYR A 17 -3.88 4.18 9.20
CA TYR A 17 -5.28 4.57 9.38
C TYR A 17 -5.56 6.02 8.99
N ALA A 18 -4.53 6.88 8.87
CA ALA A 18 -4.70 8.24 8.34
C ALA A 18 -5.10 8.25 6.85
N CYS A 19 -4.81 7.17 6.11
CA CYS A 19 -5.24 7.03 4.73
C CYS A 19 -6.76 6.79 4.65
N TYR A 20 -7.48 7.75 4.05
CA TYR A 20 -8.92 7.67 3.78
C TYR A 20 -9.27 7.21 2.35
N GLN A 21 -8.31 6.66 1.60
CA GLN A 21 -8.53 6.11 0.26
C GLN A 21 -9.01 7.11 -0.81
N CYS A 22 -8.44 8.33 -0.89
CA CYS A 22 -8.80 9.28 -1.96
C CYS A 22 -8.23 8.95 -3.34
N GLY A 23 -7.23 8.07 -3.43
CA GLY A 23 -6.59 7.73 -4.70
C GLY A 23 -5.64 8.78 -5.29
N LYS A 24 -5.33 9.88 -4.59
CA LYS A 24 -4.40 10.91 -5.10
C LYS A 24 -3.03 10.35 -5.46
N CYS A 25 -2.49 9.44 -4.64
CA CYS A 25 -1.23 8.76 -4.92
C CYS A 25 -1.27 7.99 -6.24
N SER A 26 -2.36 7.27 -6.52
CA SER A 26 -2.54 6.51 -7.74
C SER A 26 -2.76 7.40 -8.96
N ALA A 27 -3.57 8.44 -8.84
CA ALA A 27 -3.85 9.37 -9.94
C ALA A 27 -2.61 10.19 -10.37
N GLY A 28 -1.70 10.46 -9.44
CA GLY A 28 -0.47 11.22 -9.71
C GLY A 28 0.75 10.36 -10.05
N CYS A 29 0.65 9.03 -9.99
CA CYS A 29 1.80 8.16 -10.16
C CYS A 29 2.18 8.03 -11.65
N PRO A 30 3.44 8.27 -12.05
CA PRO A 30 3.86 8.13 -13.44
C PRO A 30 4.09 6.66 -13.85
N MET A 31 4.11 5.73 -12.89
CA MET A 31 4.46 4.32 -13.11
C MET A 31 3.22 3.38 -13.11
N VAL A 32 2.00 3.92 -13.16
CA VAL A 32 0.76 3.14 -13.00
C VAL A 32 0.61 1.98 -13.98
N GLU A 33 1.12 2.12 -15.21
CA GLU A 33 1.05 1.07 -16.24
C GLU A 33 1.93 -0.15 -15.90
N GLU A 34 2.95 0.03 -15.06
CA GLU A 34 3.88 -1.03 -14.65
C GLU A 34 3.49 -1.68 -13.30
N MET A 35 2.40 -1.19 -12.68
CA MET A 35 1.94 -1.63 -11.36
C MET A 35 0.86 -2.71 -11.47
N ASP A 36 1.01 -3.79 -10.71
CA ASP A 36 -0.03 -4.82 -10.52
C ASP A 36 -1.09 -4.41 -9.48
N LEU A 37 -0.77 -3.45 -8.60
CA LEU A 37 -1.64 -2.84 -7.62
C LEU A 37 -1.30 -1.35 -7.50
N LEU A 38 -2.30 -0.49 -7.63
CA LEU A 38 -2.11 0.93 -7.44
C LEU A 38 -1.72 1.24 -5.97
N PRO A 39 -0.98 2.33 -5.70
CA PRO A 39 -0.49 2.63 -4.35
C PRO A 39 -1.60 2.69 -3.29
N ASN A 40 -2.77 3.23 -3.62
CA ASN A 40 -3.89 3.26 -2.66
C ASN A 40 -4.44 1.84 -2.37
N GLN A 41 -4.40 0.93 -3.34
CA GLN A 41 -4.83 -0.46 -3.19
C GLN A 41 -3.87 -1.23 -2.28
N VAL A 42 -2.55 -1.03 -2.43
CA VAL A 42 -1.55 -1.60 -1.52
C VAL A 42 -1.84 -1.20 -0.07
N ILE A 43 -2.05 0.10 0.19
CA ILE A 43 -2.39 0.59 1.54
C ILE A 43 -3.72 0.00 2.05
N LEU A 44 -4.72 -0.15 1.19
CA LEU A 44 -6.00 -0.75 1.56
C LEU A 44 -5.81 -2.21 2.01
N LEU A 45 -5.09 -3.03 1.24
CA LEU A 45 -4.87 -4.44 1.55
C LEU A 45 -4.09 -4.63 2.85
N VAL A 46 -3.07 -3.80 3.09
CA VAL A 46 -2.36 -3.78 4.39
C VAL A 46 -3.32 -3.50 5.55
N LYS A 47 -4.19 -2.48 5.43
CA LYS A 47 -5.20 -2.16 6.47
C LYS A 47 -6.20 -3.29 6.69
N LEU A 48 -6.60 -3.98 5.62
CA LEU A 48 -7.49 -5.14 5.69
C LEU A 48 -6.80 -6.39 6.27
N GLY A 49 -5.46 -6.40 6.32
CA GLY A 49 -4.68 -7.55 6.75
C GLY A 49 -4.65 -8.66 5.71
N ASP A 50 -4.79 -8.29 4.43
CA ASP A 50 -4.67 -9.21 3.33
C ASP A 50 -3.18 -9.43 3.01
N GLU A 51 -2.67 -10.58 3.42
CA GLU A 51 -1.26 -10.94 3.27
C GLU A 51 -0.85 -11.17 1.81
N SER A 52 -1.80 -11.34 0.88
CA SER A 52 -1.47 -11.47 -0.55
C SER A 52 -0.75 -10.25 -1.12
N VAL A 53 -0.88 -9.08 -0.46
CA VAL A 53 -0.18 -7.85 -0.84
C VAL A 53 1.34 -7.96 -0.76
N VAL A 54 1.88 -8.92 0.02
CA VAL A 54 3.32 -9.15 0.13
C VAL A 54 3.91 -9.67 -1.19
N GLU A 55 3.09 -10.33 -2.03
CA GLU A 55 3.50 -10.84 -3.34
C GLU A 55 3.41 -9.78 -4.45
N ALA A 56 2.94 -8.58 -4.14
CA ALA A 56 2.78 -7.51 -5.11
C ALA A 56 4.14 -7.00 -5.64
N LYS A 57 4.18 -6.72 -6.94
CA LYS A 57 5.35 -6.12 -7.61
C LYS A 57 5.38 -4.60 -7.45
N SER A 58 4.21 -4.00 -7.25
CA SER A 58 4.03 -2.54 -7.18
C SER A 58 4.94 -1.81 -6.20
N PRO A 59 5.19 -2.30 -4.97
CA PRO A 59 6.15 -1.65 -4.05
C PRO A 59 7.58 -1.56 -4.60
N TRP A 60 7.97 -2.46 -5.51
CA TRP A 60 9.31 -2.53 -6.10
C TRP A 60 9.50 -1.66 -7.34
N VAL A 61 8.40 -1.18 -7.93
CA VAL A 61 8.40 -0.20 -9.04
C VAL A 61 7.98 1.20 -8.58
N CYS A 62 7.47 1.33 -7.36
CA CYS A 62 7.12 2.59 -6.71
C CYS A 62 8.39 3.44 -6.50
N ALA A 63 8.34 4.72 -6.90
CA ALA A 63 9.45 5.68 -6.85
C ALA A 63 9.00 7.03 -6.27
#